data_AF-A0A1V3XFX6-F1
#
_entry.id   AF-A0A1V3XFX6-F1
#
_cell.length_a   1.000
_cell.length_b   1.000
_cell.length_c   1.000
_cell.angle_alpha   90.00
_cell.angle_beta   90.00
_cell.angle_gamma   90.00
#
_symmetry.space_group_name_H-M   'P 1'
#
loop_
_entity.id
_entity.type
_entity.pdbx_description
1 polymer ?
#
loop_
_entity_poly.entity_id
_entity_poly.type
_entity_poly.pdbx_seq_one_letter_code
_entity_poly.pdbx_strand_id
1 'polypeptide(L)'
;MASRVNEALGLITTMGRAGLIAPMRPDRYLKIAAAMRREGMGFTAGFAGAAQRCPDRPGLIDELGTLTWRQLDERSSALAAALQDLPAGPPKVVGIMCRNHRGFVEALIATNRIGAHTLLLNTSFAGPALADVVSRENVDTVIYDEEFTATVDRAFADKPEATRIVAWTDNQHELTVEKLIAAHSGKQPRRPGTKGKLILLTSGTTGTPKGATHSGGSGGVRTLKAVLDRTPWRAEEPIVIVAPMFHAWGFSQLVLAASLACTIITRRKFDAEATLDLVDRHQATGLAVVPVMFDRIMELPAEVRRRYSGRSLRFAAASGSRMRPDVVIAFMNQFGDVIYNNYNATEAGMIATATPADLRAAPTPRANPLRAPKSASWTRNSTSCRSARSAASMSATRANSTATPPAPRRTSMPGSCPPATSATSIRTDGCSWSAATTR
;
A
#
# COMPACT_ATOMS: atom_id res chain seq x y z
N MET A 1 28.54 -16.51 -19.32
CA MET A 1 27.36 -17.16 -19.95
C MET A 1 26.57 -18.01 -18.94
N ALA A 2 27.22 -18.92 -18.20
CA ALA A 2 26.57 -19.80 -17.21
C ALA A 2 25.73 -19.06 -16.13
N SER A 3 26.18 -17.91 -15.62
CA SER A 3 25.41 -17.16 -14.60
C SER A 3 24.09 -16.59 -15.14
N ARG A 4 24.08 -16.08 -16.39
CA ARG A 4 22.86 -15.56 -17.03
C ARG A 4 21.87 -16.67 -17.35
N VAL A 5 22.36 -17.86 -17.72
CA VAL A 5 21.52 -19.03 -17.95
C VAL A 5 20.89 -19.51 -16.64
N ASN A 6 21.66 -19.57 -15.55
CA ASN A 6 21.14 -19.93 -14.23
C ASN A 6 20.14 -18.90 -13.68
N GLU A 7 20.36 -17.61 -13.89
CA GLU A 7 19.39 -16.56 -13.53
C GLU A 7 18.10 -16.67 -14.33
N ALA A 8 18.19 -16.91 -15.64
CA ALA A 8 17.02 -17.08 -16.51
C ALA A 8 16.23 -18.36 -16.15
N LEU A 9 16.91 -19.48 -15.91
CA LEU A 9 16.29 -20.73 -15.46
C LEU A 9 15.65 -20.58 -14.08
N GLY A 10 16.35 -19.92 -13.14
CA GLY A 10 15.80 -19.61 -11.82
C GLY A 10 14.55 -18.74 -11.91
N LEU A 11 14.52 -17.79 -12.83
CA LEU A 11 13.34 -16.96 -13.09
C LEU A 11 12.18 -17.80 -13.65
N ILE A 12 12.42 -18.58 -14.71
CA ILE A 12 11.38 -19.43 -15.33
C ILE A 12 10.80 -20.42 -14.33
N THR A 13 11.64 -21.07 -13.54
CA THR A 13 11.20 -22.03 -12.50
C THR A 13 10.37 -21.35 -11.42
N THR A 14 10.77 -20.15 -10.96
CA THR A 14 10.00 -19.37 -9.98
C THR A 14 8.63 -18.97 -10.53
N MET A 15 8.60 -18.46 -11.77
CA MET A 15 7.37 -18.02 -12.44
C MET A 15 6.43 -19.21 -12.75
N GLY A 16 6.99 -20.36 -13.14
CA GLY A 16 6.25 -21.60 -13.32
C GLY A 16 5.66 -22.12 -12.01
N ARG A 17 6.44 -22.15 -10.92
CA ARG A 17 5.97 -22.54 -9.57
C ARG A 17 4.86 -21.63 -9.05
N ALA A 18 4.95 -20.34 -9.34
CA ALA A 18 3.92 -19.37 -9.01
C ALA A 18 2.73 -19.40 -9.98
N GLY A 19 2.69 -20.28 -10.99
CA GLY A 19 1.59 -20.42 -11.93
C GLY A 19 1.48 -19.29 -12.98
N LEU A 20 2.44 -18.36 -13.05
CA LEU A 20 2.43 -17.28 -14.04
C LEU A 20 2.63 -17.81 -15.47
N ILE A 21 3.46 -18.84 -15.62
CA ILE A 21 3.66 -19.54 -16.89
C ILE A 21 2.80 -20.82 -16.85
N ALA A 22 1.60 -20.73 -17.42
CA ALA A 22 0.64 -21.84 -17.47
C ALA A 22 0.47 -22.33 -18.92
N PRO A 23 0.13 -23.60 -19.16
CA PRO A 23 -0.19 -24.08 -20.50
C PRO A 23 -1.50 -23.41 -20.97
N MET A 24 -1.36 -22.34 -21.75
CA MET A 24 -2.47 -21.58 -22.33
C MET A 24 -2.25 -21.43 -23.83
N ARG A 25 -3.34 -21.20 -24.57
CA ARG A 25 -3.26 -20.91 -26.01
C ARG A 25 -2.36 -19.69 -26.26
N PRO A 26 -1.44 -19.72 -27.24
CA PRO A 26 -0.52 -18.61 -27.53
C PRO A 26 -1.22 -17.26 -27.80
N ASP A 27 -2.40 -17.28 -28.42
CA ASP A 27 -3.18 -16.06 -28.67
C ASP A 27 -3.61 -15.35 -27.38
N ARG A 28 -3.78 -16.09 -26.28
CA ARG A 28 -4.10 -15.53 -24.97
C ARG A 28 -2.93 -14.73 -24.41
N TYR A 29 -1.70 -15.20 -24.58
CA TYR A 29 -0.50 -14.44 -24.17
C TYR A 29 -0.37 -13.12 -24.93
N LEU A 30 -0.69 -13.11 -26.22
CA LEU A 30 -0.72 -11.88 -27.02
C LEU A 30 -1.80 -10.91 -26.52
N LYS A 31 -3.00 -11.40 -26.20
CA LYS A 31 -4.08 -10.60 -25.62
C LYS A 31 -3.70 -10.01 -24.26
N ILE A 32 -3.10 -10.80 -23.37
CA ILE A 32 -2.57 -10.34 -22.08
C ILE A 32 -1.55 -9.22 -22.30
N ALA A 33 -0.55 -9.44 -23.17
CA ALA A 33 0.48 -8.45 -23.45
C ALA A 33 -0.10 -7.16 -24.05
N ALA A 34 -1.07 -7.26 -24.97
CA ALA A 34 -1.76 -6.12 -25.56
C ALA A 34 -2.55 -5.32 -24.52
N ALA A 35 -3.26 -6.00 -23.61
CA ALA A 35 -4.02 -5.38 -22.53
C ALA A 35 -3.12 -4.69 -21.50
N MET A 36 -1.99 -5.31 -21.12
CA MET A 36 -1.00 -4.68 -20.24
C MET A 36 -0.35 -3.45 -20.88
N ARG A 37 -0.09 -3.48 -22.20
CA ARG A 37 0.42 -2.32 -22.95
C ARG A 37 -0.61 -1.19 -23.03
N ARG A 38 -1.91 -1.51 -23.15
CA ARG A 38 -3.00 -0.52 -23.10
C ARG A 38 -2.99 0.26 -21.77
N GLU A 39 -2.67 -0.40 -20.67
CA GLU A 39 -2.50 0.20 -19.34
C GLU A 39 -1.12 0.88 -19.14
N GLY A 40 -0.32 1.02 -20.20
CA GLY A 40 0.99 1.67 -20.15
C GLY A 40 2.05 0.90 -19.36
N MET A 41 1.85 -0.40 -19.11
CA MET A 41 2.70 -1.24 -18.24
C MET A 41 2.84 -0.66 -16.82
N GLY A 42 1.82 0.07 -16.36
CA GLY A 42 1.79 0.71 -15.05
C GLY A 42 1.29 -0.21 -13.92
N PHE A 43 0.97 0.39 -12.78
CA PHE A 43 0.48 -0.33 -11.60
C PHE A 43 -0.89 -1.01 -11.80
N THR A 44 -1.67 -0.59 -12.81
CA THR A 44 -2.95 -1.22 -13.17
C THR A 44 -2.82 -2.33 -14.21
N ALA A 45 -1.63 -2.53 -14.81
CA ALA A 45 -1.45 -3.46 -15.91
C ALA A 45 -1.84 -4.91 -15.54
N GLY A 46 -1.61 -5.30 -14.29
CA GLY A 46 -2.03 -6.60 -13.77
C GLY A 46 -3.54 -6.85 -13.90
N PHE A 47 -4.38 -5.84 -13.67
CA PHE A 47 -5.84 -5.96 -13.78
C PHE A 47 -6.28 -6.26 -15.21
N ALA A 48 -5.76 -5.50 -16.19
CA ALA A 48 -6.06 -5.73 -17.60
C ALA A 48 -5.50 -7.08 -18.09
N GLY A 49 -4.32 -7.49 -17.58
CA GLY A 49 -3.76 -8.81 -17.83
C GLY A 49 -4.64 -9.94 -17.29
N ALA A 50 -5.12 -9.81 -16.05
CA ALA A 50 -5.99 -10.77 -15.40
C ALA A 50 -7.34 -10.93 -16.14
N ALA A 51 -7.92 -9.83 -16.62
CA ALA A 51 -9.13 -9.84 -17.45
C ALA A 51 -8.96 -10.62 -18.77
N GLN A 52 -7.75 -10.70 -19.33
CA GLN A 52 -7.48 -11.53 -20.50
C GLN A 52 -7.07 -12.96 -20.15
N ARG A 53 -6.43 -13.14 -18.99
CA ARG A 53 -5.95 -14.45 -18.52
C ARG A 53 -7.10 -15.35 -18.13
N CYS A 54 -8.00 -14.85 -17.29
CA CYS A 54 -9.11 -15.58 -16.70
C CYS A 54 -10.35 -14.69 -16.53
N PRO A 55 -10.97 -14.24 -17.63
CA PRO A 55 -12.01 -13.21 -17.63
C PRO A 55 -13.19 -13.54 -16.71
N ASP A 56 -13.65 -14.79 -16.72
CA ASP A 56 -14.90 -15.20 -16.06
C ASP A 56 -14.65 -15.72 -14.63
N ARG A 57 -13.40 -15.71 -14.15
CA ARG A 57 -13.08 -16.02 -12.76
C ARG A 57 -13.37 -14.82 -11.85
N PRO A 58 -13.70 -15.04 -10.56
CA PRO A 58 -13.80 -13.97 -9.57
C PRO A 58 -12.51 -13.14 -9.52
N GLY A 59 -12.63 -11.84 -9.77
CA GLY A 59 -11.52 -10.90 -9.69
C GLY A 59 -11.52 -10.13 -8.38
N LEU A 60 -12.68 -9.65 -7.94
CA LEU A 60 -12.85 -8.90 -6.70
C LEU A 60 -14.13 -9.34 -5.98
N ILE A 61 -14.03 -9.53 -4.67
CA ILE A 61 -15.14 -9.84 -3.77
C ILE A 61 -15.13 -8.83 -2.63
N ASP A 62 -16.24 -8.12 -2.45
CA ASP A 62 -16.48 -7.20 -1.34
C ASP A 62 -17.92 -7.37 -0.82
N GLU A 63 -18.40 -6.45 0.02
CA GLU A 63 -19.74 -6.55 0.63
C GLU A 63 -20.91 -6.47 -0.37
N LEU A 64 -20.68 -5.95 -1.59
CA LEU A 64 -21.68 -5.92 -2.66
C LEU A 64 -21.63 -7.19 -3.54
N GLY A 65 -20.84 -8.19 -3.15
CA GLY A 65 -20.73 -9.48 -3.84
C GLY A 65 -19.49 -9.60 -4.73
N THR A 66 -19.62 -10.38 -5.80
CA THR A 66 -18.49 -10.77 -6.67
C THR A 66 -18.52 -10.03 -8.00
N LEU A 67 -17.36 -9.50 -8.39
CA LEU A 67 -17.07 -9.09 -9.76
C LEU A 67 -16.06 -10.06 -10.37
N THR A 68 -16.35 -10.53 -11.58
CA THR A 68 -15.37 -11.22 -12.42
C THR A 68 -14.28 -10.25 -12.90
N TRP A 69 -13.13 -10.78 -13.33
CA TRP A 69 -12.08 -9.94 -13.92
C TRP A 69 -12.56 -9.17 -15.14
N ARG A 70 -13.41 -9.77 -15.98
CA ARG A 70 -14.03 -9.12 -17.14
C ARG A 70 -14.91 -7.95 -16.71
N GLN A 71 -15.82 -8.17 -15.77
CA GLN A 71 -16.71 -7.12 -15.27
C GLN A 71 -15.92 -5.97 -14.64
N LEU A 72 -14.87 -6.26 -13.88
CA LEU A 72 -14.01 -5.22 -13.32
C LEU A 72 -13.33 -4.39 -14.42
N ASP A 73 -12.82 -5.02 -15.48
CA ASP A 73 -12.21 -4.33 -16.63
C ASP A 73 -13.23 -3.45 -17.37
N GLU A 74 -14.42 -3.97 -17.65
CA GLU A 74 -15.49 -3.27 -18.38
C GLU A 74 -16.03 -2.09 -17.57
N ARG A 75 -16.34 -2.30 -16.29
CA ARG A 75 -16.82 -1.25 -15.38
C ARG A 75 -15.79 -0.14 -15.21
N SER A 76 -14.51 -0.49 -15.08
CA SER A 76 -13.43 0.51 -15.03
C SER A 76 -13.26 1.27 -16.35
N SER A 77 -13.55 0.65 -17.51
CA SER A 77 -13.55 1.34 -18.81
C SER A 77 -14.72 2.31 -18.92
N ALA A 78 -15.91 1.91 -18.48
CA ALA A 78 -17.08 2.78 -18.43
C ALA A 78 -16.81 3.99 -17.53
N LEU A 79 -16.28 3.79 -16.33
CA LEU A 79 -15.91 4.88 -15.42
C LEU A 79 -14.84 5.79 -16.06
N ALA A 80 -13.84 5.24 -16.72
CA ALA A 80 -12.82 6.03 -17.40
C ALA A 80 -13.41 6.92 -18.51
N ALA A 81 -14.34 6.39 -19.31
CA ALA A 81 -15.05 7.17 -20.33
C ALA A 81 -15.90 8.28 -19.67
N ALA A 82 -16.59 7.94 -18.58
CA ALA A 82 -17.38 8.90 -17.82
C ALA A 82 -16.54 10.05 -17.24
N LEU A 83 -15.34 9.76 -16.73
CA LEU A 83 -14.41 10.78 -16.23
C LEU A 83 -13.93 11.74 -17.33
N GLN A 84 -13.81 11.27 -18.59
CA GLN A 84 -13.45 12.13 -19.72
C GLN A 84 -14.61 13.04 -20.16
N ASP A 85 -15.85 12.58 -19.94
CA ASP A 85 -17.08 13.28 -20.34
C ASP A 85 -17.66 14.15 -19.20
N LEU A 86 -16.92 14.36 -18.10
CA LEU A 86 -17.34 15.25 -17.02
C LEU A 86 -17.55 16.69 -17.54
N PRO A 87 -18.54 17.45 -17.00
CA PRO A 87 -18.79 18.81 -17.45
C PRO A 87 -17.60 19.78 -17.30
N ALA A 88 -16.77 19.56 -16.28
CA ALA A 88 -15.54 20.31 -16.05
C ALA A 88 -14.38 19.91 -17.00
N GLY A 89 -14.61 18.92 -17.87
CA GLY A 89 -13.61 18.29 -18.72
C GLY A 89 -12.88 17.11 -18.04
N PRO A 90 -11.99 16.42 -18.77
CA PRO A 90 -11.20 15.32 -18.22
C PRO A 90 -10.33 15.78 -17.04
N PRO A 91 -10.35 15.08 -15.90
CA PRO A 91 -9.58 15.47 -14.73
C PRO A 91 -8.08 15.32 -14.97
N LYS A 92 -7.28 16.22 -14.39
CA LYS A 92 -5.81 16.12 -14.40
C LYS A 92 -5.31 15.40 -13.16
N VAL A 93 -5.93 15.65 -12.01
CA VAL A 93 -5.58 15.04 -10.73
C VAL A 93 -6.83 14.55 -10.01
N VAL A 94 -6.93 13.23 -9.87
CA VAL A 94 -8.02 12.56 -9.15
C VAL A 94 -7.54 12.12 -7.77
N GLY A 95 -8.15 12.70 -6.72
CA GLY A 95 -8.00 12.24 -5.34
C GLY A 95 -8.94 11.07 -5.06
N ILE A 96 -8.42 9.98 -4.49
CA ILE A 96 -9.22 8.80 -4.09
C ILE A 96 -9.18 8.69 -2.57
N MET A 97 -10.30 9.01 -1.91
CA MET A 97 -10.50 8.91 -0.46
C MET A 97 -11.56 7.84 -0.15
N CYS A 98 -11.21 6.59 -0.42
CA CYS A 98 -12.11 5.45 -0.28
C CYS A 98 -11.53 4.41 0.68
N ARG A 99 -12.42 3.62 1.29
CA ARG A 99 -12.09 2.38 1.98
C ARG A 99 -11.71 1.29 0.97
N ASN A 100 -11.43 0.08 1.44
CA ASN A 100 -11.21 -1.05 0.55
C ASN A 100 -12.54 -1.57 -0.01
N HIS A 101 -12.81 -1.38 -1.30
CA HIS A 101 -13.95 -1.97 -2.02
C HIS A 101 -13.76 -1.79 -3.53
N ARG A 102 -14.71 -2.30 -4.34
CA ARG A 102 -14.70 -2.16 -5.80
C ARG A 102 -14.55 -0.73 -6.29
N GLY A 103 -15.24 0.24 -5.68
CA GLY A 103 -15.18 1.65 -6.06
C GLY A 103 -13.77 2.24 -5.99
N PHE A 104 -12.96 1.87 -4.98
CA PHE A 104 -11.53 2.23 -4.92
C PHE A 104 -10.75 1.67 -6.11
N VAL A 105 -10.97 0.39 -6.44
CA VAL A 105 -10.25 -0.31 -7.52
C VAL A 105 -10.67 0.19 -8.90
N GLU A 106 -11.96 0.40 -9.12
CA GLU A 106 -12.53 0.97 -10.34
C GLU A 106 -12.00 2.39 -10.56
N ALA A 107 -12.01 3.24 -9.54
CA ALA A 107 -11.47 4.60 -9.60
C ALA A 107 -9.96 4.61 -9.91
N LEU A 108 -9.19 3.72 -9.28
CA LEU A 108 -7.75 3.56 -9.53
C LEU A 108 -7.47 3.20 -11.00
N ILE A 109 -8.20 2.22 -11.54
CA ILE A 109 -8.04 1.77 -12.93
C ILE A 109 -8.49 2.86 -13.89
N ALA A 110 -9.66 3.45 -13.65
CA ALA A 110 -10.24 4.47 -14.52
C ALA A 110 -9.36 5.72 -14.63
N THR A 111 -8.84 6.20 -13.50
CA THR A 111 -7.93 7.35 -13.45
C THR A 111 -6.64 7.08 -14.24
N ASN A 112 -6.05 5.89 -14.09
CA ASN A 112 -4.86 5.53 -14.85
C ASN A 112 -5.12 5.49 -16.36
N ARG A 113 -6.28 4.94 -16.77
CA ARG A 113 -6.66 4.79 -18.18
C ARG A 113 -6.78 6.12 -18.92
N ILE A 114 -7.16 7.18 -18.23
CA ILE A 114 -7.30 8.51 -18.83
C ILE A 114 -6.01 9.35 -18.71
N GLY A 115 -4.94 8.80 -18.15
CA GLY A 115 -3.66 9.47 -17.99
C GLY A 115 -3.63 10.52 -16.87
N ALA A 116 -4.68 10.60 -16.05
CA ALA A 116 -4.75 11.51 -14.91
C ALA A 116 -3.81 11.05 -13.78
N HIS A 117 -3.34 12.01 -12.98
CA HIS A 117 -2.59 11.69 -11.76
C HIS A 117 -3.53 11.13 -10.70
N THR A 118 -3.15 10.00 -10.09
CA THR A 118 -3.92 9.36 -9.03
C THR A 118 -3.28 9.68 -7.69
N LEU A 119 -4.02 10.40 -6.83
CA LEU A 119 -3.61 10.70 -5.47
C LEU A 119 -4.40 9.84 -4.49
N LEU A 120 -3.72 8.94 -3.78
CA LEU A 120 -4.38 8.14 -2.74
C LEU A 120 -4.41 8.93 -1.43
N LEU A 121 -5.62 9.27 -0.97
CA LEU A 121 -5.86 10.10 0.20
C LEU A 121 -6.06 9.23 1.44
N ASN A 122 -5.54 9.68 2.57
CA ASN A 122 -5.73 8.98 3.84
C ASN A 122 -7.13 9.22 4.37
N THR A 123 -7.88 8.14 4.63
CA THR A 123 -9.23 8.18 5.19
C THR A 123 -9.32 8.74 6.62
N SER A 124 -8.18 8.95 7.28
CA SER A 124 -8.09 9.50 8.64
C SER A 124 -7.68 10.98 8.69
N PHE A 125 -7.58 11.66 7.55
CA PHE A 125 -7.29 13.10 7.56
C PHE A 125 -8.45 13.91 8.13
N ALA A 126 -8.09 14.93 8.91
CA ALA A 126 -8.99 16.01 9.25
C ALA A 126 -9.09 17.01 8.08
N GLY A 127 -10.19 17.75 8.00
CA GLY A 127 -10.48 18.70 6.92
C GLY A 127 -9.32 19.65 6.56
N PRO A 128 -8.71 20.37 7.51
CA PRO A 128 -7.61 21.30 7.20
C PRO A 128 -6.38 20.61 6.57
N ALA A 129 -5.96 19.46 7.12
CA ALA A 129 -4.83 18.71 6.56
C ALA A 129 -5.14 18.14 5.16
N LEU A 130 -6.40 17.78 4.91
CA LEU A 130 -6.85 17.38 3.58
C LEU A 130 -6.87 18.57 2.61
N ALA A 131 -7.32 19.75 3.04
CA ALA A 131 -7.34 20.98 2.24
C ALA A 131 -5.92 21.35 1.76
N ASP A 132 -4.93 21.30 2.65
CA ASP A 132 -3.52 21.57 2.32
C ASP A 132 -3.02 20.63 1.21
N VAL A 133 -3.33 19.35 1.31
CA VAL A 133 -2.94 18.33 0.31
C VAL A 133 -3.68 18.57 -1.01
N VAL A 134 -5.00 18.80 -0.95
CA VAL A 134 -5.85 19.07 -2.12
C VAL A 134 -5.39 20.32 -2.88
N SER A 135 -5.00 21.36 -2.16
CA SER A 135 -4.44 22.58 -2.73
C SER A 135 -3.07 22.32 -3.36
N ARG A 136 -2.13 21.76 -2.59
CA ARG A 136 -0.75 21.49 -3.02
C ARG A 136 -0.66 20.60 -4.26
N GLU A 137 -1.47 19.54 -4.30
CA GLU A 137 -1.47 18.58 -5.41
C GLU A 137 -2.40 18.99 -6.56
N ASN A 138 -3.09 20.14 -6.45
CA ASN A 138 -4.05 20.64 -7.44
C ASN A 138 -5.13 19.61 -7.81
N VAL A 139 -5.75 18.97 -6.80
CA VAL A 139 -6.83 18.02 -7.01
C VAL A 139 -8.04 18.75 -7.61
N ASP A 140 -8.49 18.28 -8.77
CA ASP A 140 -9.63 18.84 -9.52
C ASP A 140 -10.86 17.91 -9.52
N THR A 141 -10.67 16.64 -9.16
CA THR A 141 -11.75 15.67 -8.96
C THR A 141 -11.45 14.80 -7.75
N VAL A 142 -12.46 14.54 -6.93
CA VAL A 142 -12.36 13.64 -5.77
C VAL A 142 -13.40 12.54 -5.85
N ILE A 143 -12.93 11.30 -5.75
CA ILE A 143 -13.74 10.09 -5.63
C ILE A 143 -13.62 9.59 -4.19
N TYR A 144 -14.74 9.53 -3.46
CA TYR A 144 -14.72 9.32 -2.02
C TYR A 144 -15.94 8.54 -1.51
N ASP A 145 -15.83 7.89 -0.35
CA ASP A 145 -16.97 7.25 0.29
C ASP A 145 -17.85 8.26 1.01
N GLU A 146 -19.17 8.05 0.99
CA GLU A 146 -20.15 8.94 1.64
C GLU A 146 -19.80 9.26 3.12
N GLU A 147 -19.18 8.34 3.85
CA GLU A 147 -18.77 8.58 5.24
C GLU A 147 -17.77 9.75 5.41
N PHE A 148 -17.17 10.22 4.31
CA PHE A 148 -16.21 11.32 4.29
C PHE A 148 -16.77 12.64 3.74
N THR A 149 -18.06 12.73 3.40
CA THR A 149 -18.67 13.95 2.82
C THR A 149 -18.33 15.20 3.61
N ALA A 150 -18.54 15.22 4.93
CA ALA A 150 -18.25 16.41 5.75
C ALA A 150 -16.77 16.83 5.73
N THR A 151 -15.84 15.87 5.63
CA THR A 151 -14.40 16.16 5.55
C THR A 151 -14.02 16.68 4.17
N VAL A 152 -14.59 16.10 3.11
CA VAL A 152 -14.40 16.51 1.72
C VAL A 152 -14.99 17.91 1.49
N ASP A 153 -16.20 18.19 1.96
CA ASP A 153 -16.84 19.50 1.81
C ASP A 153 -16.00 20.61 2.43
N ARG A 154 -15.47 20.37 3.64
CA ARG A 154 -14.55 21.32 4.30
C ARG A 154 -13.24 21.49 3.54
N ALA A 155 -12.66 20.40 3.03
CA ALA A 155 -11.38 20.45 2.35
C ALA A 155 -11.44 21.09 0.95
N PHE A 156 -12.62 21.07 0.33
CA PHE A 156 -12.88 21.64 -0.99
C PHE A 156 -13.77 22.90 -0.91
N ALA A 157 -13.89 23.54 0.26
CA ALA A 157 -14.70 24.74 0.44
C ALA A 157 -14.24 25.89 -0.48
N ASP A 158 -12.92 26.03 -0.65
CA ASP A 158 -12.30 27.05 -1.52
C ASP A 158 -12.12 26.56 -2.98
N LYS A 159 -12.72 25.41 -3.35
CA LYS A 159 -12.67 24.81 -4.69
C LYS A 159 -14.05 24.30 -5.13
N PRO A 160 -15.06 25.16 -5.27
CA PRO A 160 -16.42 24.76 -5.66
C PRO A 160 -16.49 24.09 -7.05
N GLU A 161 -15.53 24.39 -7.93
CA GLU A 161 -15.39 23.83 -9.27
C GLU A 161 -14.89 22.39 -9.30
N ALA A 162 -14.30 21.89 -8.20
CA ALA A 162 -13.80 20.52 -8.14
C ALA A 162 -14.96 19.52 -8.16
N THR A 163 -14.85 18.51 -9.02
CA THR A 163 -15.91 17.50 -9.16
C THR A 163 -15.86 16.52 -7.99
N ARG A 164 -16.99 16.31 -7.31
CA ARG A 164 -17.12 15.40 -6.16
C ARG A 164 -17.97 14.18 -6.56
N ILE A 165 -17.40 12.98 -6.48
CA ILE A 165 -18.04 11.73 -6.91
C ILE A 165 -18.07 10.74 -5.75
N VAL A 166 -19.25 10.25 -5.39
CA VAL A 166 -19.41 9.29 -4.30
C VAL A 166 -19.16 7.86 -4.80
N ALA A 167 -18.21 7.15 -4.19
CA ALA A 167 -17.76 5.81 -4.58
C ALA A 167 -18.53 4.68 -3.89
N TRP A 168 -18.97 4.93 -2.66
CA TRP A 168 -19.79 4.01 -1.88
C TRP A 168 -20.83 4.80 -1.08
N THR A 169 -22.09 4.41 -1.20
CA THR A 169 -23.20 5.05 -0.50
C THR A 169 -24.38 4.09 -0.37
N ASP A 170 -25.14 4.25 0.72
CA ASP A 170 -26.43 3.59 0.92
C ASP A 170 -27.61 4.54 0.62
N ASN A 171 -27.33 5.82 0.30
CA ASN A 171 -28.30 6.88 0.05
C ASN A 171 -28.27 7.35 -1.41
N GLN A 172 -29.21 8.23 -1.76
CA GLN A 172 -29.26 8.88 -3.07
C GLN A 172 -28.27 10.04 -3.14
N HIS A 173 -27.39 10.00 -4.13
CA HIS A 173 -26.47 11.09 -4.49
C HIS A 173 -26.57 11.37 -5.99
N GLU A 174 -26.43 12.63 -6.39
CA GLU A 174 -26.51 13.02 -7.81
C GLU A 174 -25.42 12.34 -8.64
N LEU A 175 -24.18 12.40 -8.16
CA LEU A 175 -23.00 11.92 -8.86
C LEU A 175 -22.31 10.79 -8.08
N THR A 176 -22.48 9.56 -8.55
CA THR A 176 -21.85 8.37 -7.97
C THR A 176 -21.05 7.59 -9.01
N VAL A 177 -20.07 6.82 -8.54
CA VAL A 177 -19.31 5.89 -9.39
C VAL A 177 -20.26 4.92 -10.11
N GLU A 178 -21.26 4.37 -9.42
CA GLU A 178 -22.22 3.44 -10.04
C GLU A 178 -23.05 4.10 -11.14
N LYS A 179 -23.58 5.31 -10.90
CA LYS A 179 -24.35 6.06 -11.91
C LYS A 179 -23.50 6.39 -13.14
N LEU A 180 -22.24 6.79 -12.93
CA LEU A 180 -21.31 7.07 -14.02
C LEU A 180 -21.00 5.83 -14.85
N ILE A 181 -20.74 4.69 -14.19
CA ILE A 181 -20.51 3.40 -14.85
C ILE A 181 -21.74 2.98 -15.65
N ALA A 182 -22.94 3.05 -15.07
CA ALA A 182 -24.18 2.67 -15.74
C ALA A 182 -24.44 3.53 -16.99
N ALA A 183 -24.28 4.85 -16.89
CA ALA A 183 -24.47 5.79 -18.00
C ALA A 183 -23.43 5.62 -19.14
N HIS A 184 -22.29 5.01 -18.85
CA HIS A 184 -21.20 4.78 -19.81
C HIS A 184 -20.95 3.30 -20.09
N SER A 185 -21.91 2.43 -19.78
CA SER A 185 -21.78 0.99 -19.98
C SER A 185 -21.46 0.67 -21.45
N GLY A 186 -20.50 -0.23 -21.66
CA GLY A 186 -19.99 -0.60 -22.99
C GLY A 186 -19.09 0.43 -23.66
N LYS A 187 -18.96 1.66 -23.14
CA LYS A 187 -18.03 2.66 -23.68
C LYS A 187 -16.58 2.34 -23.29
N GLN A 188 -15.66 2.75 -24.15
CA GLN A 188 -14.22 2.66 -23.91
C GLN A 188 -13.63 4.08 -23.84
N PRO A 189 -12.70 4.35 -22.92
CA PRO A 189 -12.07 5.66 -22.82
C PRO A 189 -11.16 5.91 -24.03
N ARG A 190 -11.01 7.19 -24.39
CA ARG A 190 -9.99 7.62 -25.34
C ARG A 190 -8.61 7.40 -24.72
N ARG A 191 -7.68 6.85 -25.49
CA ARG A 191 -6.30 6.61 -25.01
C ARG A 191 -5.60 7.95 -24.74
N PRO A 192 -4.91 8.09 -23.60
CA PRO A 192 -4.23 9.31 -23.26
C PRO A 192 -2.92 9.42 -24.03
N GLY A 193 -2.50 10.65 -24.34
CA GLY A 193 -1.18 10.93 -24.89
C GLY A 193 -0.06 10.91 -23.85
N THR A 194 -0.41 10.93 -22.56
CA THR A 194 0.52 11.00 -21.43
C THR A 194 0.21 9.93 -20.39
N LYS A 195 1.18 9.61 -19.54
CA LYS A 195 0.99 8.69 -18.41
C LYS A 195 0.72 9.46 -17.13
N GLY A 196 -0.28 9.01 -16.40
CA GLY A 196 -0.55 9.45 -15.04
C GLY A 196 0.56 9.06 -14.06
N LYS A 197 0.68 9.80 -12.96
CA LYS A 197 1.56 9.47 -11.84
C LYS A 197 0.71 8.94 -10.69
N LEU A 198 1.23 7.95 -9.98
CA LEU A 198 0.68 7.53 -8.69
C LEU A 198 1.36 8.33 -7.58
N ILE A 199 0.57 9.01 -6.78
CA ILE A 199 1.01 9.79 -5.62
C ILE A 199 0.50 9.07 -4.37
N LEU A 200 1.43 8.47 -3.62
CA LEU A 200 1.15 7.94 -2.29
C LEU A 200 1.66 8.90 -1.23
N LEU A 201 0.79 9.27 -0.30
CA LEU A 201 1.16 10.12 0.83
C LEU A 201 1.90 9.28 1.88
N THR A 202 3.10 9.70 2.25
CA THR A 202 3.83 9.15 3.39
C THR A 202 3.59 10.01 4.63
N SER A 203 3.55 9.37 5.79
CA SER A 203 3.54 10.01 7.11
C SER A 203 4.90 10.68 7.35
N GLY A 204 5.17 11.81 6.68
CA GLY A 204 6.31 12.66 6.97
C GLY A 204 6.19 13.23 8.38
N THR A 205 7.29 13.25 9.13
CA THR A 205 7.39 13.69 10.54
C THR A 205 7.21 15.20 10.76
N THR A 206 6.72 15.94 9.77
CA THR A 206 6.57 17.42 9.82
C THR A 206 5.13 17.88 9.61
N GLY A 207 4.12 17.06 9.96
CA GLY A 207 2.69 17.43 9.95
C GLY A 207 2.02 17.45 8.57
N THR A 208 2.76 17.72 7.50
CA THR A 208 2.24 17.68 6.12
C THR A 208 2.74 16.44 5.37
N PRO A 209 1.85 15.51 4.96
CA PRO A 209 2.21 14.31 4.22
C PRO A 209 2.89 14.65 2.88
N LYS A 210 4.06 14.06 2.59
CA LYS A 210 4.78 14.25 1.31
C LYS A 210 4.37 13.15 0.32
N GLY A 211 4.11 13.53 -0.93
CA GLY A 211 3.83 12.57 -2.00
C GLY A 211 5.11 11.88 -2.47
N ALA A 212 5.14 10.55 -2.39
CA ALA A 212 6.15 9.74 -3.07
C ALA A 212 5.64 9.41 -4.48
N THR A 213 6.31 9.94 -5.50
CA THR A 213 5.97 9.65 -6.90
C THR A 213 6.53 8.29 -7.28
N HIS A 214 5.64 7.34 -7.53
CA HIS A 214 6.03 6.09 -8.18
C HIS A 214 5.86 6.31 -9.68
N SER A 215 6.95 6.47 -10.40
CA SER A 215 6.94 6.19 -11.84
C SER A 215 6.59 4.71 -12.00
N GLY A 216 5.45 4.44 -12.66
CA GLY A 216 4.84 3.11 -12.68
C GLY A 216 5.84 1.96 -12.93
N GLY A 217 5.74 0.91 -12.11
CA GLY A 217 6.40 -0.38 -12.37
C GLY A 217 7.79 -0.61 -11.76
N SER A 218 8.22 0.12 -10.73
CA SER A 218 9.59 0.00 -10.17
C SER A 218 9.95 -1.37 -9.58
N GLY A 219 8.98 -2.26 -9.36
CA GLY A 219 9.20 -3.66 -9.04
C GLY A 219 9.24 -4.54 -10.28
N GLY A 220 10.20 -4.34 -11.19
CA GLY A 220 10.33 -5.18 -12.39
C GLY A 220 10.43 -6.69 -12.08
N VAL A 221 10.56 -7.51 -13.12
CA VAL A 221 10.54 -9.00 -13.03
C VAL A 221 11.44 -9.58 -11.93
N ARG A 222 12.57 -8.93 -11.62
CA ARG A 222 13.48 -9.30 -10.52
C ARG A 222 12.87 -9.12 -9.12
N THR A 223 12.17 -8.01 -8.89
CA THR A 223 11.48 -7.76 -7.61
C THR A 223 10.35 -8.75 -7.43
N LEU A 224 9.56 -9.00 -8.49
CA LEU A 224 8.53 -10.04 -8.47
C LEU A 224 9.12 -11.40 -8.13
N LYS A 225 10.23 -11.81 -8.79
CA LYS A 225 10.92 -13.06 -8.46
C LYS A 225 11.34 -13.12 -6.99
N ALA A 226 11.94 -12.05 -6.45
CA ALA A 226 12.37 -12.01 -5.05
C ALA A 226 11.21 -12.20 -4.05
N VAL A 227 10.04 -11.65 -4.37
CA VAL A 227 8.82 -11.88 -3.58
C VAL A 227 8.38 -13.35 -3.68
N LEU A 228 8.29 -13.89 -4.89
CA LEU A 228 7.83 -15.26 -5.16
C LEU A 228 8.80 -16.35 -4.65
N ASP A 229 10.08 -16.03 -4.49
CA ASP A 229 11.08 -16.92 -3.89
C ASP A 229 10.82 -17.12 -2.40
N ARG A 230 10.35 -16.06 -1.72
CA ARG A 230 10.21 -15.97 -0.26
C ARG A 230 8.82 -16.29 0.23
N THR A 231 7.83 -15.72 -0.43
CA THR A 231 6.43 -15.78 -0.01
C THR A 231 5.68 -16.68 -0.99
N PRO A 232 4.93 -17.68 -0.51
CA PRO A 232 4.29 -18.71 -1.34
C PRO A 232 3.03 -18.20 -2.05
N TRP A 233 3.17 -17.15 -2.86
CA TRP A 233 2.14 -16.68 -3.78
C TRP A 233 1.99 -17.66 -4.95
N ARG A 234 0.76 -17.84 -5.40
CA ARG A 234 0.44 -18.55 -6.65
C ARG A 234 -0.66 -17.81 -7.39
N ALA A 235 -0.57 -17.85 -8.71
CA ALA A 235 -1.48 -17.21 -9.62
C ALA A 235 -2.89 -17.77 -9.48
N GLU A 236 -3.88 -16.90 -9.66
CA GLU A 236 -5.30 -17.23 -9.70
C GLU A 236 -5.86 -17.83 -8.39
N GLU A 237 -5.16 -17.67 -7.27
CA GLU A 237 -5.66 -18.11 -5.96
C GLU A 237 -6.32 -16.97 -5.17
N PRO A 238 -7.26 -17.28 -4.26
CA PRO A 238 -7.94 -16.29 -3.44
C PRO A 238 -7.04 -15.70 -2.34
N ILE A 239 -7.04 -14.38 -2.22
CA ILE A 239 -6.24 -13.63 -1.25
C ILE A 239 -7.13 -12.60 -0.53
N VAL A 240 -7.10 -12.62 0.79
CA VAL A 240 -7.80 -11.61 1.61
C VAL A 240 -6.88 -10.41 1.81
N ILE A 241 -7.33 -9.22 1.40
CA ILE A 241 -6.62 -7.95 1.58
C ILE A 241 -7.47 -7.03 2.43
N VAL A 242 -7.15 -6.93 3.73
CA VAL A 242 -7.80 -6.01 4.66
C VAL A 242 -6.87 -4.89 5.13
N ALA A 243 -5.58 -4.98 4.79
CA ALA A 243 -4.67 -3.84 4.86
C ALA A 243 -5.19 -2.68 3.99
N PRO A 244 -5.17 -1.42 4.46
CA PRO A 244 -5.72 -0.30 3.70
C PRO A 244 -5.01 -0.11 2.34
N MET A 245 -5.77 -0.15 1.26
CA MET A 245 -5.26 -0.10 -0.12
C MET A 245 -4.76 1.29 -0.54
N PHE A 246 -5.14 2.34 0.17
CA PHE A 246 -4.61 3.70 -0.04
C PHE A 246 -3.20 3.89 0.55
N HIS A 247 -2.72 2.97 1.39
CA HIS A 247 -1.36 2.97 1.94
C HIS A 247 -0.43 2.04 1.14
N ALA A 248 0.87 2.35 1.14
CA ALA A 248 1.89 1.64 0.35
C ALA A 248 1.85 0.11 0.50
N TRP A 249 1.65 -0.38 1.72
CA TRP A 249 1.56 -1.82 1.96
C TRP A 249 0.34 -2.45 1.28
N GLY A 250 -0.88 -2.03 1.63
CA GLY A 250 -2.10 -2.60 1.04
C GLY A 250 -2.15 -2.41 -0.48
N PHE A 251 -1.70 -1.25 -0.98
CA PHE A 251 -1.57 -0.97 -2.40
C PHE A 251 -0.66 -1.98 -3.11
N SER A 252 0.52 -2.27 -2.54
CA SER A 252 1.45 -3.24 -3.14
C SER A 252 0.87 -4.65 -3.21
N GLN A 253 0.11 -5.06 -2.19
CA GLN A 253 -0.54 -6.37 -2.16
C GLN A 253 -1.66 -6.46 -3.21
N LEU A 254 -2.42 -5.37 -3.40
CA LEU A 254 -3.44 -5.26 -4.43
C LEU A 254 -2.84 -5.40 -5.85
N VAL A 255 -1.77 -4.64 -6.14
CA VAL A 255 -1.09 -4.69 -7.45
C VAL A 255 -0.48 -6.07 -7.71
N LEU A 256 0.11 -6.69 -6.69
CA LEU A 256 0.68 -8.04 -6.80
C LEU A 256 -0.40 -9.09 -7.06
N ALA A 257 -1.51 -9.06 -6.30
CA ALA A 257 -2.64 -9.95 -6.48
C ALA A 257 -3.21 -9.84 -7.90
N ALA A 258 -3.43 -8.62 -8.40
CA ALA A 258 -3.90 -8.40 -9.76
C ALA A 258 -2.90 -8.91 -10.81
N SER A 259 -1.60 -8.69 -10.61
CA SER A 259 -0.55 -9.19 -11.53
C SER A 259 -0.48 -10.71 -11.61
N LEU A 260 -0.89 -11.39 -10.54
CA LEU A 260 -1.01 -12.85 -10.45
C LEU A 260 -2.42 -13.34 -10.80
N ALA A 261 -3.34 -12.45 -11.16
CA ALA A 261 -4.76 -12.76 -11.36
C ALA A 261 -5.45 -13.46 -10.17
N CYS A 262 -4.91 -13.27 -8.96
CA CYS A 262 -5.47 -13.75 -7.70
C CYS A 262 -6.82 -13.09 -7.41
N THR A 263 -7.83 -13.87 -7.01
CA THR A 263 -9.11 -13.30 -6.55
C THR A 263 -8.87 -12.42 -5.33
N ILE A 264 -9.17 -11.13 -5.43
CA ILE A 264 -9.01 -10.15 -4.36
C ILE A 264 -10.26 -10.17 -3.50
N ILE A 265 -10.15 -10.62 -2.26
CA ILE A 265 -11.24 -10.61 -1.29
C ILE A 265 -10.98 -9.50 -0.29
N THR A 266 -11.93 -8.61 -0.10
CA THR A 266 -11.75 -7.46 0.78
C THR A 266 -13.05 -7.07 1.48
N ARG A 267 -12.94 -6.09 2.36
CA ARG A 267 -14.06 -5.44 3.03
C ARG A 267 -13.66 -4.02 3.41
N ARG A 268 -14.63 -3.11 3.49
CA ARG A 268 -14.39 -1.68 3.69
C ARG A 268 -13.65 -1.37 4.98
N LYS A 269 -14.16 -1.90 6.08
CA LYS A 269 -13.59 -1.71 7.42
C LYS A 269 -12.85 -2.97 7.81
N PHE A 270 -11.95 -2.91 8.79
CA PHE A 270 -11.37 -4.13 9.35
C PHE A 270 -12.24 -4.62 10.52
N ASP A 271 -12.44 -5.94 10.59
CA ASP A 271 -13.13 -6.64 11.67
C ASP A 271 -12.44 -7.99 11.78
N ALA A 272 -12.05 -8.36 13.00
CA ALA A 272 -11.18 -9.49 13.22
C ALA A 272 -11.87 -10.82 12.89
N GLU A 273 -13.11 -11.00 13.35
CA GLU A 273 -13.87 -12.24 13.13
C GLU A 273 -14.27 -12.37 11.67
N ALA A 274 -14.81 -11.31 11.07
CA ALA A 274 -15.16 -11.28 9.66
C ALA A 274 -13.94 -11.52 8.75
N THR A 275 -12.73 -11.11 9.17
CA THR A 275 -11.50 -11.41 8.40
C THR A 275 -11.17 -12.89 8.43
N LEU A 276 -11.27 -13.57 9.58
CA LEU A 276 -11.08 -15.02 9.68
C LEU A 276 -12.14 -15.78 8.86
N ASP A 277 -13.36 -15.29 8.91
CA ASP A 277 -14.50 -15.80 8.15
C ASP A 277 -14.32 -15.64 6.63
N LEU A 278 -13.79 -14.51 6.15
CA LEU A 278 -13.40 -14.34 4.75
C LEU A 278 -12.32 -15.33 4.33
N VAL A 279 -11.33 -15.59 5.20
CA VAL A 279 -10.26 -16.56 4.93
C VAL A 279 -10.86 -17.95 4.75
N ASP A 280 -11.66 -18.42 5.71
CA ASP A 280 -12.20 -19.78 5.67
C ASP A 280 -13.29 -19.94 4.60
N ARG A 281 -14.25 -19.01 4.49
CA ARG A 281 -15.33 -19.10 3.51
C ARG A 281 -14.81 -19.19 2.07
N HIS A 282 -13.78 -18.40 1.75
CA HIS A 282 -13.22 -18.35 0.41
C HIS A 282 -11.98 -19.22 0.23
N GLN A 283 -11.60 -19.99 1.25
CA GLN A 283 -10.40 -20.82 1.27
C GLN A 283 -9.15 -20.02 0.84
N ALA A 284 -9.03 -18.81 1.38
CA ALA A 284 -7.98 -17.88 1.00
C ALA A 284 -6.60 -18.46 1.33
N THR A 285 -5.67 -18.36 0.38
CA THR A 285 -4.30 -18.88 0.54
C THR A 285 -3.33 -17.82 1.04
N GLY A 286 -3.74 -16.55 0.98
CA GLY A 286 -2.98 -15.42 1.48
C GLY A 286 -3.84 -14.44 2.27
N LEU A 287 -3.24 -13.84 3.29
CA LEU A 287 -3.84 -12.77 4.09
C LEU A 287 -2.88 -11.57 4.12
N ALA A 288 -3.35 -10.40 3.72
CA ALA A 288 -2.60 -9.14 3.78
C ALA A 288 -3.21 -8.22 4.85
N VAL A 289 -2.43 -7.98 5.90
CA VAL A 289 -2.82 -7.22 7.11
C VAL A 289 -1.73 -6.22 7.49
N VAL A 290 -2.01 -5.32 8.44
CA VAL A 290 -0.98 -4.57 9.18
C VAL A 290 -0.81 -5.18 10.58
N PRO A 291 0.34 -4.99 11.27
CA PRO A 291 0.63 -5.68 12.53
C PRO A 291 -0.46 -5.60 13.60
N VAL A 292 -1.07 -4.42 13.80
CA VAL A 292 -2.15 -4.24 14.79
C VAL A 292 -3.40 -5.10 14.50
N MET A 293 -3.59 -5.53 13.25
CA MET A 293 -4.69 -6.42 12.89
C MET A 293 -4.42 -7.86 13.37
N PHE A 294 -3.16 -8.30 13.48
CA PHE A 294 -2.85 -9.55 14.16
C PHE A 294 -3.20 -9.48 15.64
N ASP A 295 -2.87 -8.35 16.29
CA ASP A 295 -3.22 -8.13 17.70
C ASP A 295 -4.73 -8.29 17.90
N ARG A 296 -5.53 -7.58 17.10
CA ARG A 296 -7.00 -7.64 17.14
C ARG A 296 -7.58 -9.02 16.84
N ILE A 297 -6.97 -9.76 15.90
CA ILE A 297 -7.37 -11.15 15.64
C ILE A 297 -7.11 -12.01 16.87
N MET A 298 -5.96 -11.86 17.53
CA MET A 298 -5.60 -12.68 18.69
C MET A 298 -6.30 -12.25 19.99
N GLU A 299 -6.81 -11.03 20.06
CA GLU A 299 -7.68 -10.51 21.12
C GLU A 299 -9.10 -11.08 21.09
N LEU A 300 -9.53 -11.66 19.97
CA LEU A 300 -10.81 -12.37 19.91
C LEU A 300 -10.85 -13.50 20.96
N PRO A 301 -12.02 -13.73 21.59
CA PRO A 301 -12.19 -14.84 22.51
C PRO A 301 -11.78 -16.17 21.87
N ALA A 302 -11.17 -17.05 22.66
CA ALA A 302 -10.54 -18.26 22.12
C ALA A 302 -11.56 -19.21 21.45
N GLU A 303 -12.78 -19.26 21.98
CA GLU A 303 -13.94 -19.95 21.42
C GLU A 303 -14.38 -19.39 20.07
N VAL A 304 -14.28 -18.07 19.87
CA VAL A 304 -14.54 -17.44 18.57
C VAL A 304 -13.46 -17.84 17.58
N ARG A 305 -12.18 -17.71 17.95
CA ARG A 305 -11.05 -18.05 17.07
C ARG A 305 -11.05 -19.52 16.65
N ARG A 306 -11.40 -20.44 17.55
CA ARG A 306 -11.43 -21.89 17.27
C ARG A 306 -12.51 -22.30 16.27
N ARG A 307 -13.50 -21.45 15.96
CA ARG A 307 -14.46 -21.70 14.88
C ARG A 307 -13.81 -21.62 13.49
N TYR A 308 -12.68 -20.95 13.38
CA TYR A 308 -11.97 -20.75 12.12
C TYR A 308 -10.71 -21.59 12.06
N SER A 309 -10.58 -22.33 10.97
CA SER A 309 -9.49 -23.23 10.69
C SER A 309 -8.22 -22.49 10.28
N GLY A 310 -8.32 -21.53 9.35
CA GLY A 310 -7.17 -20.87 8.72
C GLY A 310 -6.22 -21.78 7.94
N ARG A 311 -6.53 -23.08 7.76
CA ARG A 311 -5.62 -24.08 7.18
C ARG A 311 -5.34 -23.87 5.69
N SER A 312 -6.20 -23.13 4.99
CA SER A 312 -5.97 -22.75 3.59
C SER A 312 -4.82 -21.75 3.45
N LEU A 313 -4.51 -20.98 4.50
CA LEU A 313 -3.44 -19.98 4.48
C LEU A 313 -2.09 -20.65 4.26
N ARG A 314 -1.38 -20.16 3.25
CA ARG A 314 0.05 -20.42 3.07
C ARG A 314 0.90 -19.25 3.55
N PHE A 315 0.33 -18.05 3.57
CA PHE A 315 0.99 -16.87 4.11
C PHE A 315 0.00 -15.85 4.67
N ALA A 316 0.44 -15.16 5.72
CA ALA A 316 -0.16 -13.98 6.28
C ALA A 316 0.94 -12.90 6.33
N ALA A 317 0.87 -11.94 5.41
CA ALA A 317 1.89 -10.93 5.23
C ALA A 317 1.51 -9.63 5.94
N ALA A 318 2.48 -9.04 6.64
CA ALA A 318 2.34 -7.73 7.27
C ALA A 318 3.56 -6.82 7.04
N SER A 319 3.34 -5.51 7.15
CA SER A 319 4.35 -4.46 7.08
C SER A 319 3.83 -3.18 7.74
N GLY A 320 4.71 -2.20 7.94
CA GLY A 320 4.33 -0.82 8.25
C GLY A 320 4.44 -0.42 9.72
N SER A 321 4.58 -1.38 10.63
CA SER A 321 4.89 -1.11 12.05
C SER A 321 5.59 -2.31 12.69
N ARG A 322 5.95 -2.17 13.97
CA ARG A 322 6.53 -3.29 14.73
C ARG A 322 5.46 -4.34 15.01
N MET A 323 5.82 -5.61 14.86
CA MET A 323 4.98 -6.72 15.29
C MET A 323 5.30 -7.11 16.74
N ARG A 324 4.27 -7.46 17.49
CA ARG A 324 4.40 -7.98 18.85
C ARG A 324 4.84 -9.45 18.83
N PRO A 325 5.99 -9.79 19.46
CA PRO A 325 6.53 -11.15 19.51
C PRO A 325 5.54 -12.22 19.98
N ASP A 326 4.86 -11.93 21.09
CA ASP A 326 3.90 -12.80 21.74
C ASP A 326 2.69 -13.07 20.84
N VAL A 327 2.19 -12.04 20.16
CA VAL A 327 1.08 -12.15 19.20
C VAL A 327 1.50 -12.95 17.98
N VAL A 328 2.69 -12.72 17.43
CA VAL A 328 3.22 -13.46 16.27
C VAL A 328 3.34 -14.95 16.59
N ILE A 329 3.92 -15.30 17.73
CA ILE A 329 4.04 -16.71 18.15
C ILE A 329 2.66 -17.32 18.42
N ALA A 330 1.76 -16.60 19.10
CA ALA A 330 0.42 -17.10 19.39
C ALA A 330 -0.41 -17.31 18.11
N PHE A 331 -0.30 -16.40 17.14
CA PHE A 331 -0.96 -16.54 15.84
C PHE A 331 -0.41 -17.76 15.09
N MET A 332 0.91 -17.93 15.03
CA MET A 332 1.50 -19.08 14.34
C MET A 332 1.18 -20.42 15.05
N ASN A 333 1.03 -20.42 16.37
CA ASN A 333 0.54 -21.60 17.11
C ASN A 333 -0.90 -21.95 16.75
N GLN A 334 -1.76 -20.95 16.50
CA GLN A 334 -3.18 -21.14 16.21
C GLN A 334 -3.44 -21.50 14.74
N PHE A 335 -2.82 -20.78 13.80
CA PHE A 335 -3.14 -20.84 12.37
C PHE A 335 -2.00 -21.39 11.51
N GLY A 336 -0.90 -21.83 12.13
CA GLY A 336 0.27 -22.38 11.47
C GLY A 336 1.36 -21.37 11.16
N ASP A 337 2.52 -21.87 10.75
CA ASP A 337 3.71 -21.07 10.43
C ASP A 337 3.54 -20.34 9.09
N VAL A 338 2.72 -19.30 9.09
CA VAL A 338 2.32 -18.56 7.89
C VAL A 338 2.68 -17.07 7.96
N ILE A 339 3.22 -16.54 9.05
CA ILE A 339 3.52 -15.10 9.13
C ILE A 339 4.77 -14.74 8.32
N TYR A 340 4.61 -13.77 7.42
CA TYR A 340 5.71 -13.13 6.69
C TYR A 340 5.78 -11.65 7.02
N ASN A 341 6.86 -11.22 7.68
CA ASN A 341 7.06 -9.81 8.01
C ASN A 341 7.87 -9.12 6.92
N ASN A 342 7.28 -8.14 6.27
CA ASN A 342 7.94 -7.37 5.24
C ASN A 342 8.36 -6.01 5.80
N TYR A 343 9.64 -5.69 5.62
CA TYR A 343 10.16 -4.36 5.87
C TYR A 343 10.29 -3.65 4.53
N ASN A 344 9.48 -2.61 4.36
CA ASN A 344 9.40 -1.81 3.14
C ASN A 344 9.53 -0.33 3.49
N ALA A 345 10.06 0.46 2.55
CA ALA A 345 9.97 1.92 2.59
C ALA A 345 9.39 2.40 1.27
N THR A 346 8.55 3.43 1.31
CA THR A 346 7.89 3.97 0.12
C THR A 346 8.90 4.41 -0.96
N GLU A 347 10.09 4.84 -0.54
CA GLU A 347 11.19 5.30 -1.40
C GLU A 347 12.06 4.15 -1.94
N ALA A 348 12.07 2.99 -1.27
CA ALA A 348 13.00 1.89 -1.56
C ALA A 348 12.29 0.58 -1.96
N GLY A 349 10.95 0.55 -1.93
CA GLY A 349 10.16 -0.67 -2.10
C GLY A 349 10.46 -1.69 -0.99
N MET A 350 10.54 -2.96 -1.38
CA MET A 350 10.84 -4.06 -0.46
C MET A 350 12.32 -4.15 -0.12
N ILE A 351 12.62 -4.09 1.18
CA ILE A 351 13.99 -4.09 1.71
C ILE A 351 14.35 -5.47 2.28
N ALA A 352 13.46 -6.08 3.07
CA ALA A 352 13.68 -7.39 3.66
C ALA A 352 12.35 -8.09 3.98
N THR A 353 12.38 -9.42 4.01
CA THR A 353 11.25 -10.27 4.43
C THR A 353 11.75 -11.31 5.42
N ALA A 354 11.15 -11.35 6.61
CA ALA A 354 11.34 -12.42 7.58
C ALA A 354 10.29 -13.52 7.33
N THR A 355 10.75 -14.76 7.26
CA THR A 355 9.90 -15.95 7.09
C THR A 355 9.36 -16.45 8.44
N PRO A 356 8.38 -17.36 8.45
CA PRO A 356 7.89 -17.98 9.68
C PRO A 356 9.02 -18.61 10.50
N ALA A 357 9.98 -19.28 9.85
CA ALA A 357 11.14 -19.86 10.51
C ALA A 357 12.04 -18.79 11.18
N ASP A 358 12.27 -17.66 10.50
CA ASP A 358 13.01 -16.55 11.08
C ASP A 358 12.29 -15.96 12.30
N LEU A 359 10.96 -15.85 12.25
CA LEU A 359 10.14 -15.32 13.34
C LEU A 359 10.03 -16.29 14.52
N ARG A 360 10.04 -17.60 14.28
CA ARG A 360 10.16 -18.63 15.33
C ARG A 360 11.51 -18.54 16.05
N ALA A 361 12.59 -18.32 15.30
CA ALA A 361 13.93 -18.20 15.85
C ALA A 361 14.18 -16.85 16.55
N ALA A 362 13.61 -15.76 16.02
CA ALA A 362 13.78 -14.39 16.53
C ALA A 362 12.48 -13.58 16.39
N PRO A 363 11.55 -13.69 17.35
CA PRO A 363 10.22 -13.06 17.28
C PRO A 363 10.26 -11.53 17.36
N THR A 364 11.34 -10.96 17.89
CA THR A 364 11.66 -9.52 17.81
C THR A 364 12.71 -9.29 16.72
N PRO A 365 12.35 -8.93 15.50
CA PRO A 365 13.32 -8.34 14.61
C PRO A 365 13.59 -6.91 15.09
N ARG A 366 14.47 -6.74 16.08
CA ARG A 366 15.20 -5.47 16.18
C ARG A 366 16.01 -5.37 14.90
N ALA A 367 15.91 -4.22 14.23
CA ALA A 367 16.88 -3.76 13.26
C ALA A 367 18.23 -3.52 13.95
N ASN A 368 18.86 -4.58 14.48
CA ASN A 368 20.22 -4.54 14.98
C ASN A 368 21.06 -5.56 14.20
N PRO A 369 21.91 -5.11 13.26
CA PRO A 369 22.75 -5.98 12.43
C PRO A 369 23.79 -6.80 13.20
N LEU A 370 23.98 -6.55 14.50
CA LEU A 370 25.12 -7.05 15.27
C LEU A 370 24.83 -8.27 16.15
N ARG A 371 23.59 -8.79 16.17
CA ARG A 371 23.23 -9.93 17.06
C ARG A 371 22.21 -10.91 16.47
N ALA A 372 22.17 -11.07 15.15
CA ALA A 372 21.46 -12.18 14.54
C ALA A 372 22.29 -13.47 14.71
N PRO A 373 21.70 -14.60 15.18
CA PRO A 373 22.38 -15.90 15.09
C PRO A 373 22.69 -16.20 13.61
N LYS A 374 23.82 -16.87 13.34
CA LYS A 374 24.31 -17.17 11.98
C LYS A 374 23.30 -17.92 11.08
N SER A 375 22.21 -18.43 11.65
CA SER A 375 21.10 -19.12 10.97
C SER A 375 19.95 -18.21 10.50
N ALA A 376 19.87 -16.95 10.95
CA ALA A 376 18.83 -16.02 10.49
C ALA A 376 19.24 -15.37 9.15
N SER A 377 18.75 -15.91 8.04
CA SER A 377 19.19 -15.54 6.69
C SER A 377 18.48 -14.29 6.17
N TRP A 378 18.86 -13.11 6.66
CA TRP A 378 18.38 -11.84 6.11
C TRP A 378 19.03 -11.52 4.76
N THR A 379 18.37 -11.81 3.63
CA THR A 379 18.90 -11.32 2.33
C THR A 379 18.49 -9.86 2.10
N ARG A 380 19.34 -8.93 2.53
CA ARG A 380 20.29 -8.33 1.58
C ARG A 380 19.83 -7.89 0.18
N ASN A 381 18.77 -7.11 -0.10
CA ASN A 381 18.66 -6.55 -1.46
C ASN A 381 19.73 -5.45 -1.64
N SER A 382 20.88 -5.80 -2.23
CA SER A 382 22.10 -4.99 -2.22
C SER A 382 22.01 -3.67 -3.00
N THR A 383 20.99 -3.53 -3.85
CA THR A 383 20.77 -2.33 -4.68
C THR A 383 20.02 -1.23 -3.91
N SER A 384 19.06 -1.57 -3.03
CA SER A 384 18.26 -0.58 -2.26
C SER A 384 18.97 -0.08 -1.01
N CYS A 385 19.94 -0.82 -0.48
CA CYS A 385 20.69 -0.41 0.71
C CYS A 385 21.65 0.77 0.42
N ARG A 386 22.07 0.94 -0.84
CA ARG A 386 22.93 2.05 -1.27
C ARG A 386 22.13 3.36 -1.39
N SER A 387 20.90 3.32 -1.91
CA SER A 387 20.03 4.50 -1.98
C SER A 387 19.53 4.93 -0.60
N ALA A 388 19.18 3.99 0.28
CA ALA A 388 18.76 4.30 1.66
C ALA A 388 19.87 4.94 2.51
N ARG A 389 21.14 4.49 2.37
CA ARG A 389 22.28 5.14 3.04
C ARG A 389 22.57 6.52 2.47
N SER A 390 22.47 6.70 1.16
CA SER A 390 22.66 8.00 0.50
C SER A 390 21.58 9.01 0.89
N ALA A 391 20.32 8.58 1.03
CA ALA A 391 19.22 9.43 1.48
C ALA A 391 19.41 9.86 2.94
N ALA A 392 19.83 8.94 3.81
CA ALA A 392 20.14 9.22 5.21
C ALA A 392 21.39 10.09 5.40
N SER A 393 22.41 9.97 4.54
CA SER A 393 23.60 10.82 4.58
C SER A 393 23.30 12.23 4.04
N MET A 394 22.52 12.36 2.96
CA MET A 394 22.15 13.67 2.40
C MET A 394 21.24 14.48 3.32
N SER A 395 20.38 13.85 4.12
CA SER A 395 19.60 14.55 5.15
C SER A 395 20.46 15.04 6.31
N ALA A 396 21.53 14.32 6.64
CA ALA A 396 22.47 14.74 7.69
C ALA A 396 23.39 15.90 7.22
N THR A 397 23.77 15.94 5.94
CA THR A 397 24.64 17.02 5.42
C THR A 397 23.89 18.32 5.16
N ARG A 398 22.57 18.30 4.86
CA ARG A 398 21.76 19.53 4.70
C ARG A 398 21.31 20.18 6.01
N ALA A 399 21.49 19.53 7.15
CA ALA A 399 21.15 20.09 8.46
C ALA A 399 22.29 20.91 9.11
N ASN A 400 23.47 20.99 8.47
CA ASN A 400 24.67 21.61 9.06
C ASN A 400 25.22 22.82 8.28
N SER A 401 24.42 23.46 7.43
CA SER A 401 24.84 24.66 6.71
C SER A 401 23.80 25.78 6.79
N THR A 402 23.68 26.41 7.96
CA THR A 402 23.07 27.76 8.07
C THR A 402 23.72 28.54 9.22
N ALA A 403 24.53 29.53 8.82
CA ALA A 403 24.72 30.86 9.38
C ALA A 403 25.01 31.03 10.89
N THR A 404 26.28 31.37 11.17
CA THR A 404 26.77 32.06 12.36
C THR A 404 26.21 33.49 12.44
N PRO A 405 25.59 33.94 13.55
CA PRO A 405 25.27 35.35 13.76
C PRO A 405 26.43 36.11 14.43
N PRO A 406 26.63 37.42 14.18
CA PRO A 406 27.72 38.19 14.78
C PRO A 406 27.39 38.65 16.21
N ALA A 407 28.45 38.78 17.03
CA ALA A 407 28.42 39.14 18.44
C ALA A 407 28.07 40.62 18.71
N PRO A 408 27.42 40.96 19.84
CA PRO A 408 27.25 42.33 20.28
C PRO A 408 28.41 42.81 21.20
N ARG A 409 28.81 44.08 21.03
CA ARG A 409 29.81 44.78 21.84
C ARG A 409 29.25 45.16 23.22
N ARG A 410 30.12 45.10 24.24
CA ARG A 410 29.90 45.50 25.64
C ARG A 410 29.98 47.01 25.84
N THR A 411 29.16 47.53 26.77
CA THR A 411 29.47 48.72 27.60
C THR A 411 29.04 48.47 29.06
N SER A 412 30.01 48.64 29.96
CA SER A 412 30.03 48.99 31.40
C SER A 412 28.92 48.59 32.41
N MET A 413 29.42 47.88 33.45
CA MET A 413 29.02 47.68 34.88
C MET A 413 28.58 48.95 35.66
N PRO A 414 28.14 48.92 36.96
CA PRO A 414 28.36 47.89 38.01
C PRO A 414 27.20 47.57 39.01
N GLY A 415 27.36 46.48 39.80
CA GLY A 415 26.62 46.31 41.06
C GLY A 415 26.60 44.90 41.69
N SER A 416 27.52 44.67 42.65
CA SER A 416 27.46 43.80 43.85
C SER A 416 27.26 42.26 43.81
N CYS A 417 28.20 41.58 44.49
CA CYS A 417 28.36 40.16 44.90
C CYS A 417 27.66 39.89 46.28
N PRO A 418 27.66 38.71 46.99
CA PRO A 418 28.50 37.50 46.85
C PRO A 418 27.75 36.13 47.17
N PRO A 419 28.36 35.03 47.68
CA PRO A 419 28.66 33.81 46.90
C PRO A 419 28.12 32.48 47.49
N ALA A 420 28.21 31.37 46.74
CA ALA A 420 28.32 30.04 47.35
C ALA A 420 29.11 29.06 46.44
N THR A 421 29.89 28.24 47.12
CA THR A 421 31.09 27.49 46.72
C THR A 421 30.86 26.13 46.05
N SER A 422 31.74 25.84 45.07
CA SER A 422 32.42 24.55 44.73
C SER A 422 31.68 23.20 44.87
N ALA A 423 31.65 22.40 43.80
CA ALA A 423 32.66 21.35 43.56
C ALA A 423 32.29 20.40 42.40
N THR A 424 33.35 20.00 41.71
CA THR A 424 33.56 19.11 40.57
C THR A 424 32.93 17.71 40.68
N SER A 425 32.31 17.20 39.60
CA SER A 425 32.82 16.01 38.87
C SER A 425 31.88 15.54 37.74
N ILE A 426 32.51 15.10 36.67
CA ILE A 426 31.93 14.55 35.43
C ILE A 426 31.54 13.09 35.68
N ARG A 427 30.30 12.69 35.33
CA ARG A 427 30.00 11.42 34.65
C ARG A 427 28.57 11.36 34.14
N THR A 428 28.43 10.54 33.11
CA THR A 428 27.40 10.48 32.08
C THR A 428 26.17 9.68 32.49
N ASP A 429 25.00 10.32 32.52
CA ASP A 429 23.67 9.70 32.41
C ASP A 429 23.05 10.19 31.09
N GLY A 430 22.54 9.33 30.20
CA GLY A 430 21.39 8.47 30.44
C GLY A 430 20.17 9.14 29.80
N CYS A 431 19.97 8.97 28.49
CA CYS A 431 18.81 9.52 27.78
C CYS A 431 17.82 8.41 27.41
N SER A 432 16.88 8.17 28.32
CA SER A 432 15.64 7.43 28.10
C SER A 432 14.65 8.28 27.30
N TRP A 433 14.07 7.75 26.22
CA TRP A 433 12.98 8.39 25.49
C TRP A 433 11.63 7.93 26.05
N SER A 434 10.87 8.86 26.63
CA SER A 434 9.48 8.66 27.04
C SER A 434 8.54 8.74 25.84
N ALA A 435 7.65 7.76 25.71
CA ALA A 435 6.52 7.80 24.79
C ALA A 435 5.46 8.78 25.33
N ALA A 436 5.13 9.81 24.55
CA ALA A 436 3.97 10.65 24.81
C ALA A 436 2.72 9.93 24.28
N THR A 437 1.91 9.45 25.22
CA THR A 437 0.54 9.02 25.01
C THR A 437 -0.35 10.25 25.11
N THR A 438 -1.18 10.53 24.11
CA THR A 438 -2.25 11.52 24.23
C THR A 438 -3.59 10.82 24.08
N ARG A 439 -4.46 11.10 25.05
CA ARG A 439 -5.83 10.58 25.19
C ARG A 439 -6.74 11.01 24.05
#